data_AF-A0A938EVW3-F1
#
_entry.id   AF-A0A938EVW3-F1
#
_cell.length_a   1.000
_cell.length_b   1.000
_cell.length_c   1.000
_cell.angle_alpha   90.00
_cell.angle_beta   90.00
_cell.angle_gamma   90.00
#
_symmetry.space_group_name_H-M   'P 1'
#
loop_
_entity.id
_entity.type
_entity.pdbx_description
1 polymer ?
#
loop_
_entity_poly.entity_id
_entity_poly.type
_entity_poly.pdbx_seq_one_letter_code
_entity_poly.pdbx_strand_id
1 'polypeptide(L)'
;MIKKSMFRMGNRQTCIKSCHGYKSSCFVYRRYPLLSDNDIAKNIIITMDKYHGQAAGIFSGDECLAGKMPSQGTELCAVVEYMYSLEVLLSIFGDTFYGDRLEKIAYNALPAFVSPDMWTHQYDQQANQVICCETGDINDTDNRIYTNNSPRANSFGLEPQYTCCTANMHQGWPKFASHLWMRTHDSGFAAAVLAPSLIEEKIGNTTIKIELKTDYPFCEELNFIISIDKTIEFPLMIRIPKWAKEPTVEIKGKKTHVESNSFYSIKRSWSDTTKIKVNLPMSVNIERRYNNSITISRGPLVYSLKIGEEWKKIPPVKEKKNQKVANDYLDSEVYPTTAWNYALDINEKNPTDSITFDIKKLGNVPFSPKGAPIELKVKGRRVPNWKIIKSAAAAPPKSPVHSNESLEELTLIPYGCTNLRVTEFPVLERG
;
A
#
# COMPACT_ATOMS: atom_id res chain seq x y z
N MET A 1 -36.52 13.85 11.08
CA MET A 1 -35.78 14.77 10.19
C MET A 1 -34.26 14.51 10.13
N ILE A 2 -33.76 13.33 10.53
CA ILE A 2 -32.31 13.03 10.63
C ILE A 2 -31.76 12.26 9.40
N LYS A 3 -32.59 11.90 8.42
CA LYS A 3 -32.15 11.12 7.23
C LYS A 3 -31.69 11.95 6.02
N LYS A 4 -31.75 13.30 6.07
CA LYS A 4 -31.38 14.17 4.93
C LYS A 4 -30.11 15.02 5.12
N SER A 5 -29.49 15.04 6.31
CA SER A 5 -28.30 15.87 6.56
C SER A 5 -26.96 15.19 6.22
N MET A 6 -26.86 13.85 6.23
CA MET A 6 -25.60 13.16 5.90
C MET A 6 -25.17 13.28 4.43
N PHE A 7 -26.11 13.51 3.49
CA PHE A 7 -25.80 13.56 2.06
C PHE A 7 -25.39 14.94 1.52
N ARG A 8 -25.36 15.99 2.36
CA ARG A 8 -24.86 17.32 1.98
C ARG A 8 -23.41 17.61 2.40
N MET A 9 -22.70 16.64 3.01
CA MET A 9 -21.29 16.77 3.40
C MET A 9 -20.28 16.37 2.31
N GLY A 10 -20.71 16.09 1.08
CA GLY A 10 -19.83 15.66 -0.02
C GLY A 10 -18.74 16.66 -0.40
N ASN A 11 -18.93 17.96 -0.12
CA ASN A 11 -17.98 19.02 -0.52
C ASN A 11 -17.12 19.57 0.64
N ARG A 12 -17.05 18.91 1.81
CA ARG A 12 -16.30 19.43 2.98
C ARG A 12 -15.46 18.41 3.76
N GLN A 13 -15.34 17.17 3.30
CA GLN A 13 -14.49 16.17 3.96
C GLN A 13 -13.16 16.04 3.21
N THR A 14 -12.10 16.58 3.81
CA THR A 14 -10.74 16.47 3.25
C THR A 14 -10.13 15.11 3.59
N CYS A 15 -9.37 14.53 2.66
CA CYS A 15 -8.80 13.19 2.80
C CYS A 15 -7.97 13.07 4.08
N ILE A 16 -7.09 14.04 4.33
CA ILE A 16 -6.26 14.07 5.54
C ILE A 16 -7.11 14.16 6.83
N LYS A 17 -8.18 14.98 6.85
CA LYS A 17 -9.05 15.08 8.03
C LYS A 17 -9.78 13.78 8.30
N SER A 18 -10.19 13.07 7.25
CA SER A 18 -10.75 11.72 7.37
C SER A 18 -9.72 10.74 7.94
N CYS A 19 -8.45 10.84 7.52
CA CYS A 19 -7.36 10.04 8.08
C CYS A 19 -7.16 10.29 9.58
N HIS A 20 -7.06 11.56 10.00
CA HIS A 20 -6.99 11.92 11.41
C HIS A 20 -8.23 11.44 12.19
N GLY A 21 -9.41 11.48 11.55
CA GLY A 21 -10.66 11.02 12.13
C GLY A 21 -10.64 9.54 12.54
N TYR A 22 -9.91 8.67 11.83
CA TYR A 22 -9.88 7.23 12.17
C TYR A 22 -9.36 6.94 13.57
N LYS A 23 -8.37 7.70 14.06
CA LYS A 23 -7.80 7.51 15.41
C LYS A 23 -8.56 8.27 16.50
N SER A 24 -9.59 9.03 16.15
CA SER A 24 -10.35 9.83 17.14
C SER A 24 -10.99 8.96 18.23
N SER A 25 -11.54 7.80 17.86
CA SER A 25 -12.15 6.85 18.81
C SER A 25 -11.13 6.29 19.80
N CYS A 26 -9.88 6.09 19.41
CA CYS A 26 -8.82 5.62 20.31
C CYS A 26 -8.56 6.57 21.48
N PHE A 27 -8.57 7.89 21.22
CA PHE A 27 -8.35 8.88 22.28
C PHE A 27 -9.51 8.91 23.27
N VAL A 28 -10.73 8.69 22.78
CA VAL A 28 -11.91 8.52 23.64
C VAL A 28 -11.77 7.23 24.46
N TYR A 29 -11.43 6.11 23.85
CA TYR A 29 -11.24 4.82 24.53
C TYR A 29 -10.20 4.91 25.67
N ARG A 30 -9.04 5.54 25.44
CA ARG A 30 -8.02 5.71 26.50
C ARG A 30 -8.52 6.52 27.69
N ARG A 31 -9.52 7.37 27.51
CA ARG A 31 -10.09 8.22 28.57
C ARG A 31 -11.36 7.61 29.19
N TYR A 32 -12.16 6.91 28.39
CA TYR A 32 -13.45 6.30 28.73
C TYR A 32 -13.60 4.98 27.97
N PRO A 33 -13.04 3.86 28.47
CA PRO A 33 -12.95 2.63 27.69
C PRO A 33 -14.33 1.99 27.48
N LEU A 34 -14.85 2.06 26.25
CA LEU A 34 -16.02 1.32 25.81
C LEU A 34 -15.60 0.28 24.78
N LEU A 35 -16.02 -0.99 24.94
CA LEU A 35 -15.67 -2.08 24.03
C LEU A 35 -16.08 -1.82 22.57
N SER A 36 -17.09 -0.96 22.34
CA SER A 36 -17.57 -0.57 21.01
C SER A 36 -16.59 0.28 20.20
N ASP A 37 -15.54 0.86 20.81
CA ASP A 37 -14.70 1.86 20.15
C ASP A 37 -13.81 1.26 19.03
N ASN A 38 -13.36 0.01 19.19
CA ASN A 38 -12.63 -0.71 18.15
C ASN A 38 -13.55 -1.03 16.95
N ASP A 39 -14.77 -1.50 17.23
CA ASP A 39 -15.76 -1.78 16.19
C ASP A 39 -16.17 -0.52 15.43
N ILE A 40 -16.30 0.62 16.11
CA ILE A 40 -16.55 1.91 15.47
C ILE A 40 -15.42 2.26 14.50
N ALA A 41 -14.15 2.19 14.95
CA ALA A 41 -13.01 2.49 14.10
C ALA A 41 -12.97 1.60 12.84
N LYS A 42 -13.16 0.28 13.01
CA LYS A 42 -13.24 -0.66 11.89
C LYS A 42 -14.40 -0.33 10.95
N ASN A 43 -15.57 -0.04 11.48
CA ASN A 43 -16.76 0.28 10.67
C ASN A 43 -16.56 1.55 9.83
N ILE A 44 -15.84 2.56 10.33
CA ILE A 44 -15.49 3.74 9.53
C ILE A 44 -14.61 3.32 8.35
N ILE A 45 -13.55 2.53 8.59
CA ILE A 45 -12.65 2.05 7.54
C ILE A 45 -13.42 1.21 6.49
N ILE A 46 -14.24 0.26 6.94
CA ILE A 46 -15.05 -0.60 6.05
C ILE A 46 -16.04 0.25 5.23
N THR A 47 -16.64 1.27 5.83
CA THR A 47 -17.55 2.19 5.13
C THR A 47 -16.80 2.99 4.07
N MET A 48 -15.62 3.49 4.40
CA MET A 48 -14.75 4.20 3.46
C MET A 48 -14.33 3.30 2.30
N ASP A 49 -13.97 2.04 2.56
CA ASP A 49 -13.69 1.08 1.50
C ASP A 49 -14.91 0.81 0.60
N LYS A 50 -16.10 0.72 1.20
CA LYS A 50 -17.34 0.45 0.47
C LYS A 50 -17.66 1.53 -0.56
N TYR A 51 -17.36 2.79 -0.29
CA TYR A 51 -17.73 3.92 -1.16
C TYR A 51 -16.54 4.56 -1.89
N HIS A 52 -15.33 4.43 -1.35
CA HIS A 52 -14.14 5.16 -1.81
C HIS A 52 -12.85 4.32 -1.86
N GLY A 53 -12.88 3.05 -1.46
CA GLY A 53 -11.66 2.23 -1.37
C GLY A 53 -11.00 1.92 -2.71
N GLN A 54 -9.67 2.01 -2.75
CA GLN A 54 -8.80 1.66 -3.86
C GLN A 54 -8.00 0.38 -3.57
N ALA A 55 -7.45 -0.24 -4.62
CA ALA A 55 -6.79 -1.55 -4.55
C ALA A 55 -5.64 -1.61 -3.51
N ALA A 56 -4.86 -0.52 -3.38
CA ALA A 56 -3.73 -0.42 -2.45
C ALA A 56 -4.12 -0.20 -0.98
N GLY A 57 -5.41 -0.30 -0.62
CA GLY A 57 -5.88 -0.20 0.77
C GLY A 57 -6.10 1.23 1.27
N ILE A 58 -5.91 2.22 0.42
CA ILE A 58 -6.24 3.63 0.65
C ILE A 58 -7.55 3.99 -0.04
N PHE A 59 -8.25 5.02 0.41
CA PHE A 59 -9.43 5.54 -0.28
C PHE A 59 -9.03 6.65 -1.28
N SER A 60 -9.80 6.83 -2.35
CA SER A 60 -9.57 7.91 -3.32
C SER A 60 -10.18 9.23 -2.88
N GLY A 61 -9.44 10.28 -3.19
CA GLY A 61 -9.88 11.66 -3.11
C GLY A 61 -8.72 12.64 -3.28
N ASP A 62 -9.02 13.77 -3.91
CA ASP A 62 -8.11 14.88 -4.21
C ASP A 62 -8.48 16.08 -3.31
N GLU A 63 -8.24 15.96 -2.01
CA GLU A 63 -8.83 16.81 -0.95
C GLU A 63 -10.35 16.65 -0.79
N CYS A 64 -11.03 15.88 -1.63
CA CYS A 64 -12.45 15.54 -1.53
C CYS A 64 -12.63 14.07 -1.92
N LEU A 65 -13.50 13.35 -1.23
CA LEU A 65 -13.74 11.92 -1.51
C LEU A 65 -14.29 11.70 -2.92
N ALA A 66 -13.69 10.78 -3.68
CA ALA A 66 -13.86 10.73 -5.15
C ALA A 66 -14.43 9.40 -5.67
N GLY A 67 -15.32 8.74 -4.92
CA GLY A 67 -15.90 7.45 -5.33
C GLY A 67 -14.85 6.33 -5.50
N LYS A 68 -15.14 5.30 -6.31
CA LYS A 68 -14.29 4.08 -6.50
C LYS A 68 -13.56 3.97 -7.82
N MET A 69 -13.74 4.92 -8.74
CA MET A 69 -13.13 4.81 -10.07
C MET A 69 -11.59 4.78 -9.92
N PRO A 70 -10.84 3.84 -10.55
CA PRO A 70 -9.41 3.66 -10.25
C PRO A 70 -8.50 4.75 -10.82
N SER A 71 -9.05 5.60 -11.69
CA SER A 71 -8.41 6.83 -12.16
C SER A 71 -8.63 7.99 -11.19
N GLN A 72 -9.49 7.83 -10.18
CA GLN A 72 -9.57 8.79 -9.08
C GLN A 72 -8.39 8.53 -8.16
N GLY A 73 -7.58 9.58 -7.99
CA GLY A 73 -6.35 9.48 -7.24
C GLY A 73 -6.57 9.51 -5.73
N THR A 74 -5.47 9.46 -5.00
CA THR A 74 -5.40 9.77 -3.57
C THR A 74 -4.16 10.64 -3.33
N GLU A 75 -4.13 11.33 -2.21
CA GLU A 75 -3.04 12.22 -1.83
C GLU A 75 -1.94 11.49 -1.02
N LEU A 76 -0.68 11.86 -1.23
CA LEU A 76 0.46 11.35 -0.46
C LEU A 76 0.32 11.61 1.04
N CYS A 77 -0.13 12.80 1.46
CA CYS A 77 -0.34 13.07 2.88
C CYS A 77 -1.43 12.19 3.50
N ALA A 78 -2.48 11.86 2.73
CA ALA A 78 -3.51 10.96 3.19
C ALA A 78 -2.95 9.55 3.45
N VAL A 79 -2.05 9.07 2.58
CA VAL A 79 -1.34 7.79 2.80
C VAL A 79 -0.49 7.83 4.07
N VAL A 80 0.39 8.83 4.22
CA VAL A 80 1.28 8.92 5.39
C VAL A 80 0.50 9.06 6.70
N GLU A 81 -0.54 9.89 6.73
CA GLU A 81 -1.34 10.08 7.94
C GLU A 81 -2.23 8.87 8.23
N TYR A 82 -2.72 8.16 7.20
CA TYR A 82 -3.50 6.96 7.43
C TYR A 82 -2.64 5.84 8.01
N MET A 83 -1.42 5.66 7.50
CA MET A 83 -0.45 4.73 8.09
C MET A 83 -0.23 5.05 9.58
N TYR A 84 0.07 6.30 9.92
CA TYR A 84 0.26 6.69 11.32
C TYR A 84 -0.99 6.48 12.18
N SER A 85 -2.18 6.73 11.62
CA SER A 85 -3.43 6.46 12.34
C SER A 85 -3.65 4.97 12.61
N LEU A 86 -3.26 4.10 11.68
CA LEU A 86 -3.31 2.65 11.85
C LEU A 86 -2.27 2.16 12.86
N GLU A 87 -1.07 2.75 12.89
CA GLU A 87 -0.04 2.49 13.92
C GLU A 87 -0.57 2.80 15.33
N VAL A 88 -1.27 3.92 15.50
CA VAL A 88 -1.91 4.30 16.76
C VAL A 88 -3.07 3.36 17.12
N LEU A 89 -3.94 3.03 16.15
CA LEU A 89 -5.03 2.07 16.34
C LEU A 89 -4.51 0.69 16.77
N LEU A 90 -3.45 0.21 16.11
CA LEU A 90 -2.81 -1.06 16.41
C LEU A 90 -2.19 -1.06 17.81
N SER A 91 -1.51 0.02 18.22
CA SER A 91 -0.88 0.07 19.55
C SER A 91 -1.88 0.12 20.70
N ILE A 92 -3.10 0.63 20.45
CA ILE A 92 -4.14 0.77 21.48
C ILE A 92 -5.05 -0.47 21.53
N PHE A 93 -5.45 -1.00 20.38
CA PHE A 93 -6.41 -2.11 20.32
C PHE A 93 -5.76 -3.49 20.17
N GLY A 94 -4.50 -3.57 19.72
CA GLY A 94 -3.81 -4.85 19.49
C GLY A 94 -4.49 -5.72 18.42
N ASP A 95 -5.19 -5.10 17.47
CA ASP A 95 -6.03 -5.79 16.50
C ASP A 95 -5.32 -5.96 15.15
N THR A 96 -5.22 -7.21 14.69
CA THR A 96 -4.50 -7.57 13.45
C THR A 96 -5.07 -6.89 12.21
N PHE A 97 -6.35 -6.49 12.23
CA PHE A 97 -7.00 -5.74 11.15
C PHE A 97 -6.22 -4.48 10.76
N TYR A 98 -5.69 -3.75 11.75
CA TYR A 98 -4.95 -2.52 11.50
C TYR A 98 -3.55 -2.79 10.95
N GLY A 99 -2.87 -3.83 11.46
CA GLY A 99 -1.56 -4.25 10.95
C GLY A 99 -1.63 -4.75 9.50
N ASP A 100 -2.65 -5.54 9.15
CA ASP A 100 -2.88 -5.99 7.77
C ASP A 100 -3.12 -4.81 6.81
N ARG A 101 -3.93 -3.84 7.24
CA ARG A 101 -4.18 -2.62 6.45
C ARG A 101 -2.92 -1.76 6.32
N LEU A 102 -2.18 -1.57 7.42
CA LEU A 102 -0.97 -0.77 7.46
C LEU A 102 0.08 -1.31 6.49
N GLU A 103 0.35 -2.62 6.52
CA GLU A 103 1.31 -3.25 5.60
C GLU A 103 0.85 -3.17 4.15
N LYS A 104 -0.46 -3.35 3.89
CA LYS A 104 -1.00 -3.19 2.53
C LYS A 104 -0.78 -1.77 2.01
N ILE A 105 -0.91 -0.73 2.83
CA ILE A 105 -0.64 0.65 2.39
C ILE A 105 0.87 0.90 2.25
N ALA A 106 1.65 0.50 3.26
CA ALA A 106 3.09 0.75 3.32
C ALA A 106 3.86 0.11 2.16
N TYR A 107 3.51 -1.13 1.78
CA TYR A 107 4.22 -1.86 0.73
C TYR A 107 3.64 -1.68 -0.67
N ASN A 108 2.61 -0.85 -0.82
CA ASN A 108 2.01 -0.54 -2.12
C ASN A 108 1.92 0.97 -2.33
N ALA A 109 0.99 1.64 -1.67
CA ALA A 109 0.69 3.05 -1.95
C ALA A 109 1.88 3.97 -1.63
N LEU A 110 2.51 3.83 -0.47
CA LEU A 110 3.60 4.72 -0.05
C LEU A 110 4.77 4.78 -1.05
N PRO A 111 5.43 3.66 -1.42
CA PRO A 111 6.55 3.70 -2.35
C PRO A 111 6.17 4.13 -3.77
N ALA A 112 4.94 3.89 -4.21
CA ALA A 112 4.48 4.26 -5.54
C ALA A 112 4.29 5.78 -5.74
N PHE A 113 4.29 6.57 -4.66
CA PHE A 113 4.25 8.03 -4.74
C PHE A 113 5.60 8.68 -5.01
N VAL A 114 6.70 7.98 -4.74
CA VAL A 114 8.06 8.54 -4.77
C VAL A 114 8.86 7.86 -5.87
N SER A 115 9.78 8.59 -6.50
CA SER A 115 10.73 7.97 -7.40
C SER A 115 11.60 6.95 -6.64
N PRO A 116 12.18 5.93 -7.31
CA PRO A 116 12.96 4.90 -6.62
C PRO A 116 14.16 5.43 -5.81
N ASP A 117 14.71 6.59 -6.16
CA ASP A 117 15.75 7.30 -5.41
C ASP A 117 15.20 8.21 -4.29
N MET A 118 13.88 8.23 -4.13
CA MET A 118 13.10 9.06 -3.19
C MET A 118 13.29 10.58 -3.37
N TRP A 119 13.85 11.01 -4.50
CA TRP A 119 14.12 12.42 -4.76
C TRP A 119 12.86 13.21 -5.15
N THR A 120 12.00 12.60 -5.97
CA THR A 120 10.77 13.21 -6.45
C THR A 120 9.56 12.46 -5.90
N HIS A 121 8.43 13.16 -5.83
CA HIS A 121 7.15 12.59 -5.43
C HIS A 121 6.00 13.18 -6.24
N GLN A 122 4.84 12.52 -6.16
CA GLN A 122 3.57 13.04 -6.67
C GLN A 122 2.71 13.54 -5.51
N TYR A 123 1.85 14.52 -5.79
CA TYR A 123 0.81 14.92 -4.84
C TYR A 123 -0.32 13.90 -4.83
N ASP A 124 -0.86 13.62 -6.03
CA ASP A 124 -1.90 12.64 -6.27
C ASP A 124 -1.36 11.49 -7.11
N GLN A 125 -1.68 10.26 -6.70
CA GLN A 125 -1.42 9.06 -7.50
C GLN A 125 -2.72 8.29 -7.76
N GLN A 126 -2.80 7.54 -8.86
CA GLN A 126 -3.99 6.75 -9.23
C GLN A 126 -3.72 5.24 -9.16
N ALA A 127 -4.75 4.42 -8.95
CA ALA A 127 -4.61 2.97 -9.03
C ALA A 127 -4.39 2.50 -10.49
N ASN A 128 -5.07 3.14 -11.44
CA ASN A 128 -4.80 3.02 -12.88
C ASN A 128 -4.15 4.32 -13.39
N GLN A 129 -2.85 4.47 -13.11
CA GLN A 129 -2.01 5.61 -13.50
C GLN A 129 -1.22 5.26 -14.77
N VAL A 130 -1.84 5.47 -15.94
CA VAL A 130 -1.24 5.08 -17.24
C VAL A 130 -0.39 6.17 -17.87
N ILE A 131 -0.44 7.37 -17.29
CA ILE A 131 0.29 8.56 -17.70
C ILE A 131 0.44 9.46 -16.47
N CYS A 132 1.54 10.19 -16.38
CA CYS A 132 1.76 11.25 -15.40
C CYS A 132 2.15 12.53 -16.13
N CYS A 133 1.20 13.44 -16.33
CA CYS A 133 1.45 14.67 -17.07
C CYS A 133 0.61 15.82 -16.52
N GLU A 134 0.91 17.05 -16.96
CA GLU A 134 0.09 18.21 -16.65
C GLU A 134 -1.32 18.06 -17.27
N THR A 135 -2.36 18.10 -16.42
CA THR A 135 -3.76 17.78 -16.79
C THR A 135 -4.56 19.00 -17.26
N GLY A 136 -4.05 19.72 -18.26
CA GLY A 136 -4.75 20.86 -18.90
C GLY A 136 -4.58 22.21 -18.20
N ASP A 137 -5.44 23.18 -18.52
CA ASP A 137 -5.42 24.53 -17.93
C ASP A 137 -6.01 24.51 -16.51
N ILE A 138 -5.38 25.22 -15.56
CA ILE A 138 -5.87 25.38 -14.18
C ILE A 138 -7.31 25.94 -14.11
N ASN A 139 -7.71 26.70 -15.13
CA ASN A 139 -9.04 27.31 -15.25
C ASN A 139 -10.06 26.44 -15.98
N ASP A 140 -9.64 25.35 -16.63
CA ASP A 140 -10.55 24.40 -17.30
C ASP A 140 -10.88 23.23 -16.35
N THR A 141 -11.92 23.44 -15.53
CA THR A 141 -12.41 22.42 -14.59
C THR A 141 -13.13 21.26 -15.29
N ASP A 142 -13.54 21.42 -16.54
CA ASP A 142 -14.33 20.42 -17.25
C ASP A 142 -13.46 19.33 -17.88
N ASN A 143 -12.17 19.60 -18.15
CA ASN A 143 -11.23 18.66 -18.76
C ASN A 143 -10.21 18.02 -17.82
N ARG A 144 -10.38 18.10 -16.50
CA ARG A 144 -9.49 17.45 -15.52
C ARG A 144 -10.16 16.35 -14.71
N ILE A 145 -9.34 15.42 -14.20
CA ILE A 145 -9.78 14.33 -13.31
C ILE A 145 -9.96 14.83 -11.88
N TYR A 146 -9.07 15.72 -11.43
CA TYR A 146 -9.04 16.25 -10.08
C TYR A 146 -9.97 17.47 -9.96
N THR A 147 -10.79 17.47 -8.92
CA THR A 147 -11.72 18.54 -8.56
C THR A 147 -10.99 19.80 -8.09
N ASN A 148 -10.02 19.68 -7.17
CA ASN A 148 -9.43 20.84 -6.47
C ASN A 148 -7.92 21.00 -6.67
N ASN A 149 -7.23 19.93 -6.99
CA ASN A 149 -5.77 19.96 -7.13
C ASN A 149 -5.34 20.50 -8.49
N SER A 150 -4.11 21.04 -8.56
CA SER A 150 -3.61 21.66 -9.79
C SER A 150 -3.42 20.62 -10.90
N PRO A 151 -3.33 21.08 -12.16
CA PRO A 151 -2.97 20.22 -13.28
C PRO A 151 -1.68 19.43 -13.09
N ARG A 152 -0.75 19.90 -12.24
CA ARG A 152 0.54 19.26 -11.95
C ARG A 152 0.52 18.28 -10.79
N ALA A 153 -0.62 18.08 -10.12
CA ALA A 153 -0.69 17.22 -8.94
C ALA A 153 -0.23 15.76 -9.19
N ASN A 154 -0.28 15.30 -10.44
CA ASN A 154 0.16 13.96 -10.84
C ASN A 154 1.57 13.91 -11.46
N SER A 155 2.31 15.02 -11.58
CA SER A 155 3.72 14.97 -12.02
C SER A 155 4.65 14.51 -10.89
N PHE A 156 5.86 14.07 -11.25
CA PHE A 156 6.92 13.76 -10.28
C PHE A 156 7.81 14.98 -10.07
N GLY A 157 7.85 15.53 -8.87
CA GLY A 157 8.63 16.73 -8.55
C GLY A 157 9.13 16.76 -7.12
N LEU A 158 9.96 17.76 -6.78
CA LEU A 158 10.32 18.03 -5.38
C LEU A 158 9.16 18.73 -4.63
N GLU A 159 8.39 19.55 -5.33
CA GLU A 159 7.22 20.27 -4.82
C GLU A 159 6.27 20.48 -6.01
N PRO A 160 5.70 19.41 -6.59
CA PRO A 160 4.88 19.51 -7.81
C PRO A 160 3.56 20.26 -7.57
N GLN A 161 3.18 20.44 -6.30
CA GLN A 161 1.92 21.07 -5.89
C GLN A 161 2.07 21.82 -4.55
N TYR A 162 1.35 21.43 -3.49
CA TYR A 162 1.46 22.07 -2.18
C TYR A 162 2.63 21.49 -1.39
N THR A 163 3.28 22.34 -0.61
CA THR A 163 4.46 22.02 0.23
C THR A 163 4.23 20.95 1.30
N CYS A 164 2.97 20.60 1.61
CA CYS A 164 2.65 19.61 2.63
C CYS A 164 3.24 18.24 2.30
N CYS A 165 3.17 17.80 1.03
CA CYS A 165 3.70 16.50 0.62
C CYS A 165 5.22 16.44 0.73
N THR A 166 5.93 17.51 0.36
CA THR A 166 7.39 17.64 0.56
C THR A 166 7.77 17.48 2.03
N ALA A 167 7.01 18.08 2.96
CA ALA A 167 7.26 17.96 4.39
C ALA A 167 6.82 16.61 5.00
N ASN A 168 5.80 15.97 4.42
CA ASN A 168 5.16 14.79 4.99
C ASN A 168 5.73 13.47 4.45
N MET A 169 6.18 13.41 3.20
CA MET A 169 6.65 12.17 2.55
C MET A 169 7.74 11.47 3.34
N HIS A 170 8.66 12.24 3.94
CA HIS A 170 9.78 11.75 4.73
C HIS A 170 9.36 11.14 6.07
N GLN A 171 8.10 11.33 6.52
CA GLN A 171 7.63 10.81 7.80
C GLN A 171 7.11 9.37 7.70
N GLY A 172 6.67 8.92 6.51
CA GLY A 172 6.03 7.62 6.33
C GLY A 172 6.90 6.45 6.80
N TRP A 173 8.08 6.27 6.21
CA TRP A 173 8.99 5.17 6.57
C TRP A 173 9.55 5.27 8.00
N PRO A 174 9.99 6.44 8.50
CA PRO A 174 10.46 6.54 9.89
C PRO A 174 9.38 6.24 10.93
N LYS A 175 8.15 6.72 10.74
CA LYS A 175 7.03 6.38 11.64
C LYS A 175 6.73 4.89 11.59
N PHE A 176 6.64 4.31 10.39
CA PHE A 176 6.47 2.87 10.21
C PHE A 176 7.55 2.06 10.93
N ALA A 177 8.83 2.43 10.74
CA ALA A 177 9.97 1.77 11.38
C ALA A 177 9.90 1.85 12.93
N SER A 178 9.45 2.99 13.47
CA SER A 178 9.29 3.18 14.92
C SER A 178 8.16 2.35 15.55
N HIS A 179 7.24 1.79 14.74
CA HIS A 179 6.09 0.99 15.20
C HIS A 179 6.17 -0.50 14.82
N LEU A 180 7.31 -0.97 14.29
CA LEU A 180 7.52 -2.40 14.00
C LEU A 180 7.38 -3.27 15.24
N TRP A 181 7.91 -2.78 16.37
CA TRP A 181 7.91 -3.45 17.65
C TRP A 181 7.16 -2.64 18.71
N MET A 182 6.38 -3.32 19.54
CA MET A 182 5.64 -2.71 20.65
C MET A 182 5.88 -3.46 21.95
N ARG A 183 5.85 -2.75 23.08
CA ARG A 183 5.84 -3.38 24.41
C ARG A 183 4.44 -3.86 24.75
N THR A 184 4.33 -5.05 25.32
CA THR A 184 3.04 -5.60 25.79
C THR A 184 2.83 -5.26 27.27
N HIS A 185 1.57 -5.29 27.73
CA HIS A 185 1.23 -4.97 29.13
C HIS A 185 1.87 -5.90 30.16
N ASP A 186 2.14 -7.14 29.78
CA ASP A 186 2.84 -8.17 30.56
C ASP A 186 4.37 -8.13 30.38
N SER A 187 4.91 -6.94 30.08
CA SER A 187 6.35 -6.67 29.96
C SER A 187 7.08 -7.45 28.85
N GLY A 188 6.35 -7.92 27.85
CA GLY A 188 6.87 -8.59 26.66
C GLY A 188 7.05 -7.68 25.45
N PHE A 189 7.27 -8.32 24.31
CA PHE A 189 7.50 -7.66 23.02
C PHE A 189 6.52 -8.21 21.98
N ALA A 190 5.98 -7.34 21.15
CA ALA A 190 5.15 -7.69 20.01
C ALA A 190 5.83 -7.25 18.71
N ALA A 191 6.09 -8.18 17.80
CA ALA A 191 6.34 -7.87 16.40
C ALA A 191 4.99 -7.50 15.76
N ALA A 192 4.64 -6.22 15.86
CA ALA A 192 3.33 -5.69 15.49
C ALA A 192 3.22 -5.44 13.99
N VAL A 193 4.33 -5.05 13.35
CA VAL A 193 4.42 -4.84 11.90
C VAL A 193 5.70 -5.52 11.41
N LEU A 194 5.60 -6.27 10.32
CA LEU A 194 6.61 -7.23 9.91
C LEU A 194 7.54 -6.59 8.90
N ALA A 195 8.75 -6.25 9.30
CA ALA A 195 9.81 -5.79 8.41
C ALA A 195 11.19 -6.19 8.97
N PRO A 196 12.24 -6.23 8.13
CA PRO A 196 13.60 -6.42 8.61
C PRO A 196 13.93 -5.40 9.69
N SER A 197 14.30 -5.87 10.88
CA SER A 197 14.45 -5.00 12.04
C SER A 197 15.34 -5.60 13.11
N LEU A 198 15.87 -4.71 13.93
CA LEU A 198 16.65 -5.04 15.12
C LEU A 198 16.21 -4.11 16.25
N ILE A 199 15.84 -4.70 17.38
CA ILE A 199 15.66 -3.97 18.64
C ILE A 199 16.67 -4.45 19.67
N GLU A 200 17.14 -3.51 20.47
CA GLU A 200 17.99 -3.76 21.63
C GLU A 200 17.42 -2.96 22.80
N GLU A 201 17.02 -3.68 23.84
CA GLU A 201 16.29 -3.12 24.99
C GLU A 201 16.88 -3.67 26.28
N LYS A 202 16.89 -2.84 27.33
CA LYS A 202 17.44 -3.21 28.64
C LYS A 202 16.30 -3.39 29.65
N ILE A 203 16.13 -4.60 30.16
CA ILE A 203 15.21 -4.90 31.25
C ILE A 203 16.03 -5.20 32.51
N GLY A 204 16.01 -4.28 33.48
CA GLY A 204 16.86 -4.35 34.66
C GLY A 204 18.35 -4.36 34.28
N ASN A 205 19.05 -5.45 34.59
CA ASN A 205 20.48 -5.64 34.29
C ASN A 205 20.73 -6.62 33.13
N THR A 206 19.70 -6.88 32.31
CA THR A 206 19.75 -7.81 31.18
C THR A 206 19.50 -7.03 29.89
N THR A 207 20.41 -7.16 28.92
CA THR A 207 20.20 -6.69 27.56
C THR A 207 19.49 -7.76 26.75
N ILE A 208 18.45 -7.36 26.03
CA ILE A 208 17.64 -8.20 25.16
C ILE A 208 17.81 -7.69 23.74
N LYS A 209 18.28 -8.56 22.85
CA LYS A 209 18.42 -8.27 21.43
C LYS A 209 17.46 -9.15 20.64
N ILE A 210 16.57 -8.55 19.84
CA ILE A 210 15.64 -9.28 18.98
C ILE A 210 15.81 -8.77 17.55
N GLU A 211 16.22 -9.67 16.66
CA GLU A 211 16.43 -9.39 15.24
C GLU A 211 15.44 -10.17 14.40
N LEU A 212 14.76 -9.52 13.47
CA LEU A 212 13.96 -10.16 12.41
C LEU A 212 14.73 -10.08 11.09
N LYS A 213 15.27 -11.23 10.64
CA LYS A 213 15.89 -11.40 9.32
C LYS A 213 14.87 -11.95 8.33
N THR A 214 14.60 -11.20 7.27
CA THR A 214 13.62 -11.57 6.25
C THR A 214 13.78 -10.69 5.01
N ASP A 215 13.27 -11.15 3.87
CA ASP A 215 13.03 -10.33 2.68
C ASP A 215 11.53 -9.95 2.54
N TYR A 216 10.73 -10.15 3.59
CA TYR A 216 9.33 -9.72 3.66
C TYR A 216 9.23 -8.22 3.34
N PRO A 217 8.29 -7.79 2.48
CA PRO A 217 7.09 -8.50 2.01
C PRO A 217 7.27 -9.41 0.78
N PHE A 218 8.50 -9.61 0.28
CA PHE A 218 8.76 -10.37 -0.95
C PHE A 218 8.99 -11.88 -0.71
N CYS A 219 9.09 -12.32 0.54
CA CYS A 219 9.17 -13.73 0.91
C CYS A 219 8.14 -14.11 1.99
N GLU A 220 7.92 -15.41 2.15
CA GLU A 220 7.00 -15.98 3.15
C GLU A 220 7.66 -16.24 4.51
N GLU A 221 9.00 -16.25 4.55
CA GLU A 221 9.78 -16.69 5.70
C GLU A 221 10.24 -15.51 6.58
N LEU A 222 10.02 -15.61 7.87
CA LEU A 222 10.50 -14.69 8.90
C LEU A 222 11.42 -15.44 9.86
N ASN A 223 12.65 -14.96 10.04
CA ASN A 223 13.62 -15.55 10.96
C ASN A 223 13.90 -14.61 12.12
N PHE A 224 13.28 -14.88 13.27
CA PHE A 224 13.54 -14.15 14.50
C PHE A 224 14.74 -14.77 15.23
N ILE A 225 15.65 -13.92 15.69
CA ILE A 225 16.82 -14.28 16.49
C ILE A 225 16.77 -13.48 17.78
N ILE A 226 16.54 -14.18 18.89
CA ILE A 226 16.47 -13.61 20.23
C ILE A 226 17.79 -13.94 20.92
N SER A 227 18.57 -12.94 21.31
CA SER A 227 19.84 -13.09 22.04
C SER A 227 19.76 -12.38 23.38
N ILE A 228 20.09 -13.11 24.44
CA ILE A 228 19.92 -12.68 25.83
C ILE A 228 21.10 -13.15 26.65
N ASP A 229 21.65 -12.26 27.47
CA ASP A 229 22.87 -12.52 28.25
C ASP A 229 22.59 -13.15 29.63
N LYS A 230 21.38 -12.96 30.17
CA LYS A 230 20.96 -13.50 31.47
C LYS A 230 19.52 -13.97 31.39
N THR A 231 19.24 -15.10 32.04
CA THR A 231 17.91 -15.69 32.06
C THR A 231 16.83 -14.68 32.46
N ILE A 232 15.83 -14.50 31.59
CA ILE A 232 14.68 -13.63 31.83
C ILE A 232 13.43 -14.23 31.19
N GLU A 233 12.29 -14.03 31.83
CA GLU A 233 10.99 -14.47 31.30
C GLU A 233 10.23 -13.29 30.72
N PHE A 234 9.74 -13.45 29.50
CA PHE A 234 8.79 -12.52 28.88
C PHE A 234 8.05 -13.19 27.72
N PRO A 235 6.83 -12.75 27.39
CA PRO A 235 6.15 -13.16 26.17
C PRO A 235 6.72 -12.46 24.94
N LEU A 236 6.96 -13.23 23.88
CA LEU A 236 7.16 -12.71 22.53
C LEU A 236 5.87 -12.95 21.73
N MET A 237 5.21 -11.87 21.30
CA MET A 237 4.04 -11.93 20.42
C MET A 237 4.46 -11.67 18.98
N ILE A 238 3.98 -12.48 18.05
CA ILE A 238 4.20 -12.30 16.62
C ILE A 238 2.84 -12.14 15.97
N ARG A 239 2.63 -11.03 15.24
CA ARG A 239 1.40 -10.85 14.48
C ARG A 239 1.34 -11.86 13.34
N ILE A 240 0.25 -12.61 13.28
CA ILE A 240 -0.06 -13.55 12.19
C ILE A 240 -1.15 -12.91 11.31
N PRO A 241 -0.81 -12.47 10.08
CA PRO A 241 -1.77 -11.79 9.21
C PRO A 241 -2.99 -12.63 8.86
N LYS A 242 -4.14 -11.99 8.60
CA LYS A 242 -5.37 -12.69 8.21
C LYS A 242 -5.25 -13.42 6.88
N TRP A 243 -4.46 -12.89 5.96
CA TRP A 243 -4.32 -13.45 4.61
C TRP A 243 -3.48 -14.73 4.57
N ALA A 244 -2.68 -15.01 5.61
CA ALA A 244 -1.82 -16.18 5.66
C ALA A 244 -2.68 -17.43 5.86
N LYS A 245 -2.55 -18.43 5.01
CA LYS A 245 -3.26 -19.72 5.15
C LYS A 245 -2.31 -20.76 5.70
N GLU A 246 -2.73 -21.50 6.73
CA GLU A 246 -1.89 -22.50 7.39
C GLU A 246 -0.49 -21.98 7.82
N PRO A 247 -0.41 -20.82 8.50
CA PRO A 247 0.88 -20.30 8.97
C PRO A 247 1.48 -21.24 10.02
N THR A 248 2.81 -21.29 10.05
CA THR A 248 3.52 -22.19 10.95
C THR A 248 4.65 -21.50 11.68
N VAL A 249 4.83 -21.85 12.95
CA VAL A 249 5.94 -21.39 13.78
C VAL A 249 6.80 -22.59 14.17
N GLU A 250 8.10 -22.47 14.00
CA GLU A 250 9.09 -23.49 14.33
C GLU A 250 10.09 -22.97 15.35
N ILE A 251 10.24 -23.70 16.45
CA ILE A 251 11.16 -23.39 17.55
C ILE A 251 11.93 -24.67 17.90
N LYS A 252 13.28 -24.61 17.88
CA LYS A 252 14.15 -25.76 18.17
C LYS A 252 13.76 -27.04 17.39
N GLY A 253 13.41 -26.89 16.10
CA GLY A 253 13.01 -27.99 15.21
C GLY A 253 11.56 -28.47 15.35
N LYS A 254 10.80 -27.96 16.33
CA LYS A 254 9.38 -28.30 16.51
C LYS A 254 8.51 -27.31 15.76
N LYS A 255 7.91 -27.76 14.65
CA LYS A 255 6.98 -26.98 13.82
C LYS A 255 5.53 -27.14 14.33
N THR A 256 4.80 -26.03 14.44
CA THR A 256 3.41 -25.98 14.92
C THR A 256 2.59 -25.07 14.00
N HIS A 257 1.37 -25.49 13.65
CA HIS A 257 0.40 -24.61 12.97
C HIS A 257 -0.14 -23.58 13.96
N VAL A 258 -0.29 -22.34 13.51
CA VAL A 258 -0.83 -21.24 14.33
C VAL A 258 -2.06 -20.64 13.68
N GLU A 259 -2.89 -19.98 14.48
CA GLU A 259 -4.10 -19.34 13.99
C GLU A 259 -3.76 -18.04 13.24
N SER A 260 -4.31 -17.88 12.04
CA SER A 260 -4.25 -16.61 11.31
C SER A 260 -5.08 -15.52 11.98
N ASN A 261 -4.89 -14.26 11.59
CA ASN A 261 -5.63 -13.12 12.15
C ASN A 261 -5.46 -12.99 13.69
N SER A 262 -4.30 -13.37 14.22
CA SER A 262 -4.02 -13.41 15.65
C SER A 262 -2.66 -12.80 16.01
N PHE A 263 -2.41 -12.61 17.30
CA PHE A 263 -1.07 -12.44 17.84
C PHE A 263 -0.65 -13.75 18.52
N TYR A 264 0.25 -14.49 17.89
CA TYR A 264 0.76 -15.74 18.44
C TYR A 264 1.75 -15.45 19.58
N SER A 265 1.42 -15.88 20.79
CA SER A 265 2.22 -15.61 21.99
C SER A 265 3.12 -16.79 22.35
N ILE A 266 4.41 -16.52 22.47
CA ILE A 266 5.44 -17.47 22.90
C ILE A 266 5.87 -17.04 24.30
N LYS A 267 5.33 -17.71 25.31
CA LYS A 267 5.68 -17.50 26.73
C LYS A 267 6.81 -18.44 27.10
N ARG A 268 7.97 -17.89 27.47
CA ARG A 268 9.18 -18.66 27.72
C ARG A 268 10.14 -17.93 28.65
N SER A 269 10.92 -18.71 29.41
CA SER A 269 12.17 -18.26 30.03
C SER A 269 13.30 -18.36 29.00
N TRP A 270 13.92 -17.24 28.71
CA TRP A 270 14.95 -17.10 27.70
C TRP A 270 16.31 -16.97 28.36
N SER A 271 17.24 -17.84 28.01
CA SER A 271 18.58 -17.92 28.61
C SER A 271 19.70 -18.13 27.58
N ASP A 272 19.35 -18.27 26.31
CA ASP A 272 20.20 -18.63 25.20
C ASP A 272 19.82 -17.83 23.95
N THR A 273 20.70 -17.85 22.93
CA THR A 273 20.28 -17.43 21.60
C THR A 273 19.25 -18.44 21.06
N THR A 274 18.00 -17.99 20.90
CA THR A 274 16.93 -18.79 20.33
C THR A 274 16.59 -18.29 18.92
N LYS A 275 16.47 -19.21 17.96
CA LYS A 275 15.93 -18.95 16.62
C LYS A 275 14.48 -19.40 16.54
N ILE A 276 13.64 -18.56 15.95
CA ILE A 276 12.23 -18.84 15.70
C ILE A 276 11.98 -18.57 14.22
N LYS A 277 11.53 -19.59 13.51
CA LYS A 277 11.17 -19.48 12.09
C LYS A 277 9.66 -19.42 11.98
N VAL A 278 9.15 -18.40 11.31
CA VAL A 278 7.72 -18.28 11.00
C VAL A 278 7.57 -18.34 9.49
N ASN A 279 6.65 -19.16 9.02
CA ASN A 279 6.27 -19.22 7.62
C ASN A 279 4.85 -18.70 7.47
N LEU A 280 4.66 -17.73 6.58
CA LEU A 280 3.38 -17.10 6.26
C LEU A 280 3.04 -17.38 4.79
N PRO A 281 2.42 -18.54 4.47
CA PRO A 281 2.10 -18.88 3.08
C PRO A 281 1.25 -17.80 2.40
N MET A 282 1.73 -17.31 1.25
CA MET A 282 1.08 -16.25 0.49
C MET A 282 0.37 -16.82 -0.74
N SER A 283 -0.93 -17.07 -0.61
CA SER A 283 -1.78 -17.46 -1.76
C SER A 283 -2.18 -16.26 -2.61
N VAL A 284 -2.37 -16.47 -3.91
CA VAL A 284 -2.97 -15.47 -4.80
C VAL A 284 -4.41 -15.21 -4.38
N ASN A 285 -4.78 -13.94 -4.28
CA ASN A 285 -6.12 -13.48 -4.02
C ASN A 285 -6.57 -12.55 -5.15
N ILE A 286 -7.82 -12.71 -5.57
CA ILE A 286 -8.48 -11.86 -6.54
C ILE A 286 -9.63 -11.13 -5.84
N GLU A 287 -9.70 -9.81 -6.04
CA GLU A 287 -10.79 -8.99 -5.53
C GLU A 287 -11.47 -8.25 -6.69
N ARG A 288 -12.81 -8.32 -6.74
CA ARG A 288 -13.62 -7.55 -7.69
C ARG A 288 -13.76 -6.11 -7.22
N ARG A 289 -13.57 -5.17 -8.15
CA ARG A 289 -13.55 -3.72 -7.91
C ARG A 289 -14.42 -2.99 -8.91
N TYR A 290 -14.06 -1.74 -9.25
CA TYR A 290 -14.90 -0.87 -10.05
C TYR A 290 -15.22 -1.49 -11.43
N ASN A 291 -16.47 -1.39 -11.88
CA ASN A 291 -16.93 -1.99 -13.14
C ASN A 291 -16.65 -3.51 -13.26
N ASN A 292 -16.68 -4.22 -12.13
CA ASN A 292 -16.30 -5.64 -12.03
C ASN A 292 -14.87 -5.94 -12.50
N SER A 293 -13.99 -4.93 -12.58
CA SER A 293 -12.56 -5.17 -12.78
C SER A 293 -12.01 -6.03 -11.63
N ILE A 294 -10.86 -6.65 -11.83
CA ILE A 294 -10.16 -7.40 -10.79
C ILE A 294 -8.85 -6.74 -10.41
N THR A 295 -8.44 -6.94 -9.16
CA THR A 295 -7.05 -6.74 -8.72
C THR A 295 -6.49 -8.07 -8.21
N ILE A 296 -5.18 -8.25 -8.37
CA ILE A 296 -4.46 -9.45 -7.95
C ILE A 296 -3.54 -9.07 -6.79
N SER A 297 -3.57 -9.85 -5.72
CA SER A 297 -2.69 -9.67 -4.57
C SER A 297 -2.08 -11.00 -4.10
N ARG A 298 -0.89 -10.95 -3.50
CA ARG A 298 -0.23 -12.08 -2.85
C ARG A 298 0.45 -11.58 -1.57
N GLY A 299 0.00 -12.10 -0.42
CA GLY A 299 0.39 -11.53 0.87
C GLY A 299 -0.08 -10.08 1.01
N PRO A 300 0.74 -9.15 1.52
CA PRO A 300 0.40 -7.73 1.57
C PRO A 300 0.57 -7.01 0.23
N LEU A 301 1.16 -7.65 -0.80
CA LEU A 301 1.48 -7.03 -2.08
C LEU A 301 0.30 -7.10 -3.05
N VAL A 302 -0.02 -5.96 -3.66
CA VAL A 302 -0.94 -5.81 -4.80
C VAL A 302 -0.08 -5.77 -6.07
N TYR A 303 -0.56 -6.34 -7.18
CA TYR A 303 0.17 -6.42 -8.44
C TYR A 303 -0.45 -5.53 -9.50
N SER A 304 0.43 -4.93 -10.30
CA SER A 304 0.09 -3.97 -11.34
C SER A 304 0.89 -4.23 -12.60
N LEU A 305 0.34 -3.84 -13.76
CA LEU A 305 1.01 -4.00 -15.04
C LEU A 305 2.31 -3.20 -15.06
N LYS A 306 3.41 -3.87 -15.46
CA LYS A 306 4.68 -3.21 -15.75
C LYS A 306 4.56 -2.52 -17.11
N ILE A 307 4.47 -1.20 -17.09
CA ILE A 307 4.38 -0.35 -18.28
C ILE A 307 5.77 0.22 -18.58
N GLY A 308 6.18 0.25 -19.85
CA GLY A 308 7.40 0.94 -20.26
C GLY A 308 7.25 2.45 -20.14
N GLU A 309 8.32 3.17 -19.79
CA GLU A 309 8.24 4.57 -19.38
C GLU A 309 9.20 5.46 -20.19
N GLU A 310 8.72 6.63 -20.62
CA GLU A 310 9.52 7.74 -21.13
C GLU A 310 9.36 8.93 -20.17
N TRP A 311 10.47 9.43 -19.63
CA TRP A 311 10.50 10.53 -18.67
C TRP A 311 10.88 11.84 -19.37
N LYS A 312 10.06 12.89 -19.20
CA LYS A 312 10.28 14.22 -19.80
C LYS A 312 10.32 15.30 -18.72
N LYS A 313 11.36 16.12 -18.71
CA LYS A 313 11.47 17.24 -17.77
C LYS A 313 10.52 18.38 -18.15
N ILE A 314 9.85 18.95 -17.15
CA ILE A 314 8.95 20.09 -17.30
C ILE A 314 9.73 21.38 -16.97
N PRO A 315 9.61 22.44 -17.79
CA PRO A 315 10.12 23.76 -17.41
C PRO A 315 9.43 24.31 -16.15
N PRO A 316 10.12 25.12 -15.33
CA PRO A 316 9.52 25.72 -14.15
C PRO A 316 8.41 26.73 -14.54
N VAL A 317 7.33 26.82 -13.73
CA VAL A 317 6.18 27.71 -14.00
C VAL A 317 6.59 29.19 -14.11
N LYS A 318 7.61 29.61 -13.35
CA LYS A 318 8.15 30.97 -13.36
C LYS A 318 9.67 30.92 -13.22
N GLU A 319 10.41 31.21 -14.29
CA GLU A 319 11.79 31.64 -14.15
C GLU A 319 11.79 33.05 -13.54
N LYS A 320 12.19 33.19 -12.27
CA LYS A 320 12.52 34.51 -11.74
C LYS A 320 13.74 35.02 -12.52
N LYS A 321 13.72 36.27 -13.00
CA LYS A 321 14.89 36.91 -13.63
C LYS A 321 16.11 36.67 -12.71
N ASN A 322 17.13 35.98 -13.23
CA ASN A 322 18.39 35.59 -12.57
C ASN A 322 18.38 34.36 -11.65
N GLN A 323 17.38 33.47 -11.72
CA GLN A 323 17.45 32.14 -11.09
C GLN A 323 17.36 31.05 -12.16
N LYS A 324 18.52 30.49 -12.54
CA LYS A 324 18.56 29.20 -13.26
C LYS A 324 18.26 28.09 -12.26
N VAL A 325 17.10 27.47 -12.38
CA VAL A 325 16.81 26.22 -11.65
C VAL A 325 17.69 25.14 -12.28
N ALA A 326 18.50 24.43 -11.50
CA ALA A 326 19.30 23.35 -12.06
C ALA A 326 18.38 22.23 -12.57
N ASN A 327 18.76 21.58 -13.67
CA ASN A 327 17.94 20.57 -14.33
C ASN A 327 17.52 19.40 -13.41
N ASP A 328 18.30 19.15 -12.35
CA ASP A 328 18.04 18.10 -11.36
C ASP A 328 16.85 18.41 -10.43
N TYR A 329 16.38 19.66 -10.41
CA TYR A 329 15.21 20.11 -9.64
C TYR A 329 13.94 20.24 -10.49
N LEU A 330 13.99 19.86 -11.78
CA LEU A 330 12.84 19.95 -12.65
C LEU A 330 11.89 18.77 -12.43
N ASP A 331 10.61 19.13 -12.29
CA ASP A 331 9.49 18.19 -12.33
C ASP A 331 9.53 17.38 -13.63
N SER A 332 8.93 16.20 -13.60
CA SER A 332 8.95 15.25 -14.70
C SER A 332 7.55 14.72 -14.99
N GLU A 333 7.25 14.62 -16.28
CA GLU A 333 6.14 13.84 -16.81
C GLU A 333 6.64 12.44 -17.17
N VAL A 334 5.74 11.46 -17.12
CA VAL A 334 6.00 10.07 -17.45
C VAL A 334 4.95 9.58 -18.43
N TYR A 335 5.41 9.17 -19.61
CA TYR A 335 4.55 8.70 -20.71
C TYR A 335 4.73 7.19 -20.92
N PRO A 336 3.66 6.46 -21.26
CA PRO A 336 3.76 5.03 -21.53
C PRO A 336 4.42 4.78 -22.89
N THR A 337 5.42 3.90 -22.93
CA THR A 337 6.07 3.42 -24.17
C THR A 337 5.59 2.04 -24.62
N THR A 338 4.81 1.36 -23.77
CA THR A 338 4.15 0.10 -24.09
C THR A 338 2.63 0.25 -23.95
N ALA A 339 1.87 -0.63 -24.59
CA ALA A 339 0.43 -0.71 -24.36
C ALA A 339 0.13 -1.00 -22.88
N TRP A 340 -1.04 -0.55 -22.41
CA TRP A 340 -1.47 -0.67 -21.01
C TRP A 340 -2.92 -1.15 -20.88
N ASN A 341 -3.71 -0.98 -21.93
CA ASN A 341 -5.15 -1.19 -21.98
C ASN A 341 -5.50 -2.68 -22.17
N TYR A 342 -5.13 -3.53 -21.21
CA TYR A 342 -5.37 -4.97 -21.28
C TYR A 342 -6.53 -5.43 -20.42
N ALA A 343 -7.25 -6.44 -20.91
CA ALA A 343 -8.10 -7.31 -20.11
C ALA A 343 -7.41 -8.65 -19.86
N LEU A 344 -7.50 -9.16 -18.64
CA LEU A 344 -6.81 -10.39 -18.23
C LEU A 344 -7.60 -11.65 -18.65
N ASP A 345 -6.87 -12.64 -19.16
CA ASP A 345 -7.34 -14.03 -19.32
C ASP A 345 -6.94 -14.82 -18.07
N ILE A 346 -7.85 -14.94 -17.11
CA ILE A 346 -7.54 -15.52 -15.79
C ILE A 346 -8.66 -16.41 -15.27
N ASN A 347 -8.28 -17.55 -14.68
CA ASN A 347 -9.19 -18.41 -13.94
C ASN A 347 -9.41 -17.84 -12.53
N GLU A 348 -10.49 -17.11 -12.30
CA GLU A 348 -10.73 -16.51 -10.97
C GLU A 348 -10.95 -17.52 -9.85
N LYS A 349 -11.41 -18.73 -10.16
CA LYS A 349 -11.62 -19.79 -9.16
C LYS A 349 -10.29 -20.39 -8.71
N ASN A 350 -9.37 -20.59 -9.65
CA ASN A 350 -8.01 -21.10 -9.40
C ASN A 350 -6.98 -20.20 -10.11
N PRO A 351 -6.65 -19.02 -9.55
CA PRO A 351 -5.80 -18.03 -10.23
C PRO A 351 -4.41 -18.54 -10.58
N THR A 352 -3.88 -19.46 -9.78
CA THR A 352 -2.57 -20.09 -9.99
C THR A 352 -2.48 -20.90 -11.29
N ASP A 353 -3.61 -21.32 -11.87
CA ASP A 353 -3.63 -22.01 -13.17
C ASP A 353 -3.29 -21.06 -14.33
N SER A 354 -3.46 -19.75 -14.13
CA SER A 354 -3.25 -18.71 -15.16
C SER A 354 -2.03 -17.83 -14.88
N ILE A 355 -1.31 -18.09 -13.78
CA ILE A 355 -0.26 -17.22 -13.27
C ILE A 355 1.01 -18.03 -13.02
N THR A 356 2.14 -17.53 -13.53
CA THR A 356 3.47 -18.01 -13.14
C THR A 356 4.27 -16.92 -12.45
N PHE A 357 5.15 -17.31 -11.53
CA PHE A 357 5.99 -16.37 -10.77
C PHE A 357 7.46 -16.50 -11.17
N ASP A 358 8.13 -15.36 -11.29
CA ASP A 358 9.57 -15.24 -11.36
C ASP A 358 10.05 -14.45 -10.13
N ILE A 359 10.77 -15.13 -9.23
CA ILE A 359 11.26 -14.57 -7.97
C ILE A 359 12.75 -14.30 -8.11
N LYS A 360 13.13 -13.04 -7.91
CA LYS A 360 14.49 -12.53 -8.07
C LYS A 360 15.09 -12.25 -6.71
N LYS A 361 16.42 -12.20 -6.65
CA LYS A 361 17.14 -11.76 -5.45
C LYS A 361 16.81 -10.30 -5.16
N LEU A 362 16.54 -9.99 -3.88
CA LEU A 362 16.29 -8.63 -3.43
C LEU A 362 17.49 -7.72 -3.71
N GLY A 363 17.25 -6.57 -4.34
CA GLY A 363 18.25 -5.53 -4.59
C GLY A 363 18.18 -4.40 -3.56
N ASN A 364 19.09 -3.42 -3.68
CA ASN A 364 19.16 -2.26 -2.76
C ASN A 364 17.98 -1.29 -2.88
N VAL A 365 17.27 -1.31 -4.02
CA VAL A 365 16.10 -0.45 -4.29
C VAL A 365 14.91 -1.38 -4.58
N PRO A 366 14.32 -1.99 -3.55
CA PRO A 366 13.35 -3.09 -3.72
C PRO A 366 12.00 -2.62 -4.29
N PHE A 367 11.71 -1.32 -4.21
CA PHE A 367 10.53 -0.69 -4.78
C PHE A 367 10.90 0.11 -6.04
N SER A 368 11.23 -0.61 -7.12
CA SER A 368 11.62 -0.01 -8.40
C SER A 368 11.16 -0.85 -9.60
N PRO A 369 10.73 -0.25 -10.73
CA PRO A 369 10.33 -1.04 -11.90
C PRO A 369 11.47 -1.88 -12.49
N LYS A 370 12.72 -1.40 -12.36
CA LYS A 370 13.92 -2.07 -12.88
C LYS A 370 14.37 -3.26 -12.02
N GLY A 371 14.03 -3.24 -10.73
CA GLY A 371 14.53 -4.18 -9.72
C GLY A 371 13.44 -4.93 -8.95
N ALA A 372 12.21 -4.97 -9.47
CA ALA A 372 11.07 -5.62 -8.80
C ALA A 372 11.42 -7.06 -8.39
N PRO A 373 11.36 -7.42 -7.09
CA PRO A 373 11.81 -8.72 -6.60
C PRO A 373 10.92 -9.90 -7.04
N ILE A 374 9.68 -9.62 -7.43
CA ILE A 374 8.74 -10.63 -7.92
C ILE A 374 8.11 -10.12 -9.21
N GLU A 375 8.10 -10.93 -10.25
CA GLU A 375 7.29 -10.73 -11.44
C GLU A 375 6.25 -11.85 -11.54
N LEU A 376 5.05 -11.45 -11.94
CA LEU A 376 3.91 -12.33 -12.20
C LEU A 376 3.66 -12.30 -13.71
N LYS A 377 3.66 -13.46 -14.38
CA LYS A 377 3.26 -13.58 -15.79
C LYS A 377 1.82 -14.08 -15.89
N VAL A 378 1.00 -13.39 -16.66
CA VAL A 378 -0.41 -13.70 -16.90
C VAL A 378 -0.75 -13.34 -18.34
N LYS A 379 -1.72 -14.01 -18.95
CA LYS A 379 -2.15 -13.69 -20.32
C LYS A 379 -3.24 -12.61 -20.32
N GLY A 380 -3.31 -11.84 -21.40
CA GLY A 380 -4.38 -10.88 -21.62
C GLY A 380 -4.47 -10.41 -23.07
N ARG A 381 -5.55 -9.71 -23.41
CA ARG A 381 -5.77 -9.11 -24.74
C ARG A 381 -5.95 -7.61 -24.58
N ARG A 382 -5.47 -6.84 -25.57
CA ARG A 382 -5.71 -5.39 -25.60
C ARG A 382 -7.20 -5.10 -25.73
N VAL A 383 -7.63 -3.96 -25.21
CA VAL A 383 -8.98 -3.42 -25.31
C VAL A 383 -8.87 -2.04 -25.94
N PRO A 384 -8.87 -1.92 -27.29
CA PRO A 384 -8.57 -0.68 -28.00
C PRO A 384 -9.48 0.51 -27.65
N ASN A 385 -10.69 0.23 -27.17
CA ASN A 385 -11.67 1.25 -26.76
C ASN A 385 -11.43 1.78 -25.34
N TRP A 386 -10.57 1.16 -24.54
CA TRP A 386 -10.14 1.70 -23.25
C TRP A 386 -8.98 2.67 -23.46
N LYS A 387 -9.30 3.97 -23.44
CA LYS A 387 -8.40 5.07 -23.86
C LYS A 387 -8.02 5.98 -22.69
N ILE A 388 -7.07 6.87 -22.93
CA ILE A 388 -6.81 8.02 -22.06
C ILE A 388 -7.90 9.08 -22.30
N ILE A 389 -8.52 9.56 -21.23
CA ILE A 389 -9.50 10.66 -21.25
C ILE A 389 -9.12 11.61 -20.10
N LYS A 390 -9.07 12.92 -20.36
CA LYS A 390 -8.70 13.95 -19.36
C LYS A 390 -7.35 13.64 -18.69
N SER A 391 -6.36 13.26 -19.48
CA SER A 391 -4.99 12.94 -19.03
C SER A 391 -4.91 11.84 -17.97
N ALA A 392 -5.83 10.88 -17.99
CA ALA A 392 -5.78 9.67 -17.17
C ALA A 392 -6.44 8.49 -17.90
N ALA A 393 -6.29 7.28 -17.37
CA ALA A 393 -7.05 6.14 -17.89
C ALA A 393 -8.55 6.44 -17.79
N ALA A 394 -9.32 6.20 -18.84
CA ALA A 394 -10.77 6.19 -18.72
C ALA A 394 -11.21 5.12 -17.70
N ALA A 395 -12.45 5.20 -17.24
CA ALA A 395 -13.04 4.12 -16.44
C ALA A 395 -12.80 2.77 -17.13
N PRO A 396 -12.32 1.73 -16.41
CA PRO A 396 -12.16 0.42 -17.02
C PRO A 396 -13.52 -0.07 -17.53
N PRO A 397 -13.57 -0.68 -18.72
CA PRO A 397 -14.81 -1.20 -19.27
C PRO A 397 -15.42 -2.24 -18.33
N LYS A 398 -16.75 -2.32 -18.33
CA LYS A 398 -17.46 -3.27 -17.47
C LYS A 398 -17.12 -4.70 -17.85
N SER A 399 -16.61 -5.47 -16.89
CA SER A 399 -16.27 -6.87 -17.09
C SER A 399 -17.49 -7.81 -17.05
N PRO A 400 -17.43 -8.96 -17.74
CA PRO A 400 -16.34 -9.36 -18.65
C PRO A 400 -16.36 -8.56 -19.96
N VAL A 401 -15.23 -8.55 -20.67
CA VAL A 401 -15.10 -7.86 -21.96
C VAL A 401 -14.69 -8.83 -23.07
N HIS A 402 -15.13 -8.53 -24.28
CA HIS A 402 -14.70 -9.24 -25.49
C HIS A 402 -13.59 -8.46 -26.21
N SER A 403 -12.58 -9.16 -26.72
CA SER A 403 -11.54 -8.58 -27.58
C SER A 403 -11.01 -9.59 -28.58
N ASN A 404 -10.89 -9.16 -29.84
CA ASN A 404 -10.29 -9.92 -30.94
C ASN A 404 -8.78 -9.70 -31.09
N GLU A 405 -8.19 -8.84 -30.26
CA GLU A 405 -6.73 -8.60 -30.23
C GLU A 405 -5.98 -9.86 -29.84
N SER A 406 -4.71 -9.98 -30.23
CA SER A 406 -3.91 -11.18 -29.91
C SER A 406 -3.76 -11.39 -28.40
N LEU A 407 -3.67 -12.66 -27.99
CA LEU A 407 -3.37 -13.01 -26.61
C LEU A 407 -1.88 -12.79 -26.35
N GLU A 408 -1.57 -11.88 -25.44
CA GLU A 408 -0.21 -11.47 -25.08
C GLU A 408 0.13 -11.94 -23.66
N GLU A 409 1.40 -12.29 -23.42
CA GLU A 409 1.90 -12.48 -22.06
C GLU A 409 2.23 -11.13 -21.45
N LEU A 410 1.67 -10.87 -20.27
CA LEU A 410 1.79 -9.64 -19.52
C LEU A 410 2.68 -9.88 -18.31
N THR A 411 3.46 -8.87 -17.93
CA THR A 411 4.25 -8.88 -16.70
C THR A 411 3.61 -7.94 -15.69
N LEU A 412 3.19 -8.48 -14.55
CA LEU A 412 2.77 -7.69 -13.40
C LEU A 412 3.89 -7.67 -12.36
N ILE A 413 4.09 -6.52 -11.73
CA ILE A 413 5.03 -6.31 -10.63
C ILE A 413 4.29 -5.75 -9.42
N PRO A 414 4.83 -5.81 -8.19
CA PRO A 414 4.20 -5.19 -7.04
C PRO A 414 3.89 -3.72 -7.30
N TYR A 415 2.71 -3.26 -6.88
CA TYR A 415 2.21 -1.90 -7.08
C TYR A 415 3.24 -0.85 -6.64
N GLY A 416 3.87 -1.07 -5.49
CA GLY A 416 4.91 -0.21 -4.94
C GLY A 416 6.17 -0.11 -5.81
N CYS A 417 6.36 -1.00 -6.79
CA CYS A 417 7.47 -0.97 -7.73
C CYS A 417 7.14 -0.23 -9.04
N THR A 418 5.98 0.43 -9.17
CA THR A 418 5.54 1.05 -10.43
C THR A 418 5.54 2.57 -10.36
N ASN A 419 5.92 3.25 -11.45
CA ASN A 419 5.61 4.68 -11.64
C ASN A 419 4.34 4.82 -12.49
N LEU A 420 4.26 4.08 -13.61
CA LEU A 420 3.03 3.85 -14.37
C LEU A 420 2.43 2.47 -14.10
N ARG A 421 1.11 2.35 -14.05
CA ARG A 421 0.40 1.13 -13.66
C ARG A 421 -1.03 1.04 -14.17
N VAL A 422 -1.44 -0.21 -14.38
CA VAL A 422 -2.84 -0.65 -14.30
C VAL A 422 -2.94 -1.67 -13.17
N THR A 423 -3.86 -1.46 -12.23
CA THR A 423 -4.03 -2.30 -11.03
C THR A 423 -5.42 -2.91 -10.96
N GLU A 424 -6.42 -2.22 -11.50
CA GLU A 424 -7.78 -2.74 -11.68
C GLU A 424 -7.99 -3.06 -13.16
N PHE A 425 -7.99 -4.35 -13.48
CA PHE A 425 -8.06 -4.87 -14.84
C PHE A 425 -9.47 -5.33 -15.19
N PRO A 426 -10.01 -5.00 -16.37
CA PRO A 426 -11.11 -5.78 -16.90
C PRO A 426 -10.69 -7.25 -17.11
N VAL A 427 -11.65 -8.17 -17.09
CA VAL A 427 -11.42 -9.60 -17.40
C VAL A 427 -12.07 -9.99 -18.72
N LEU A 428 -11.44 -10.90 -19.45
CA LEU A 428 -11.98 -11.42 -20.70
C LEU A 428 -13.17 -12.36 -20.47
N GLU A 429 -14.10 -12.36 -21.40
CA GLU A 429 -15.11 -13.43 -21.49
C GLU A 429 -14.41 -14.78 -21.71
N ARG A 430 -14.72 -15.74 -20.84
CA ARG A 430 -14.30 -17.14 -21.01
C ARG A 430 -15.51 -17.93 -21.47
N GLY A 431 -15.39 -18.56 -22.64
CA GLY A 431 -16.42 -19.40 -23.25
C GLY A 431 -16.63 -20.72 -22.52
#